data_AF-A0A843YPL6-F1
#
_entry.id   AF-A0A843YPL6-F1
#
_cell.length_a   1.000
_cell.length_b   1.000
_cell.length_c   1.000
_cell.angle_alpha   90.00
_cell.angle_beta   90.00
_cell.angle_gamma   90.00
#
_symmetry.space_group_name_H-M   'P 1'
#
loop_
_entity.id
_entity.type
_entity.pdbx_description
1 polymer ?
#
loop_
_entity_poly.entity_id
_entity_poly.type
_entity_poly.pdbx_seq_one_letter_code
_entity_poly.pdbx_strand_id
1 'polypeptide(L)'
;MNGYHYRRTPRDAWGINPFKEYLHDLTAMKPESIQALCKWLDISLKTMQRYISGETHVPRAICYALYHESQWGKQLAYTEAFNDRQIQFMQINELKSQVRNLETNLADTRRALAEAEKHTAAISSASNDATYGIKREPRNPHAFTAFKLKASYRRHQRR
;
A
#
# COMPACT_ATOMS: atom_id res chain seq x y z
N MET A 1 -27.07 7.56 -12.21
CA MET A 1 -25.90 8.20 -12.86
C MET A 1 -25.88 9.65 -12.44
N ASN A 2 -25.10 9.97 -11.41
CA ASN A 2 -25.03 11.33 -10.87
C ASN A 2 -24.03 12.15 -11.69
N GLY A 3 -24.57 13.04 -12.51
CA GLY A 3 -23.78 14.03 -13.23
C GLY A 3 -23.09 14.95 -12.25
N TYR A 4 -21.78 15.10 -12.39
CA TYR A 4 -21.01 16.12 -11.71
C TYR A 4 -21.51 17.49 -12.19
N HIS A 5 -22.43 18.07 -11.44
CA HIS A 5 -22.69 19.50 -11.53
C HIS A 5 -21.41 20.20 -11.11
N TYR A 6 -20.64 20.68 -12.09
CA TYR A 6 -19.69 21.77 -11.85
C TYR A 6 -20.51 22.91 -11.27
N ARG A 7 -20.51 23.03 -9.94
CA ARG A 7 -21.15 24.14 -9.23
C ARG A 7 -20.65 25.40 -9.92
N ARG A 8 -21.56 26.13 -10.57
CA ARG A 8 -21.33 27.53 -10.93
C ARG A 8 -20.86 28.18 -9.64
N THR A 9 -19.59 28.53 -9.57
CA THR A 9 -19.07 29.31 -8.45
C THR A 9 -19.93 30.57 -8.37
N PRO A 10 -20.54 30.89 -7.21
CA PRO A 10 -21.46 32.01 -7.12
C PRO A 10 -20.73 33.27 -7.55
N ARG A 11 -21.37 34.08 -8.40
CA ARG A 11 -20.83 35.33 -8.98
C ARG A 11 -20.23 36.27 -7.93
N ASP A 12 -20.73 36.18 -6.70
CA ASP A 12 -20.50 37.13 -5.61
C ASP A 12 -19.98 36.48 -4.31
N ALA A 13 -19.63 35.18 -4.31
CA ALA A 13 -19.19 34.50 -3.08
C ALA A 13 -17.77 34.86 -2.63
N TRP A 14 -17.02 35.56 -3.47
CA TRP A 14 -15.72 36.12 -3.14
C TRP A 14 -15.92 37.63 -3.16
N GLY A 15 -16.24 38.22 -2.00
CA GLY A 15 -16.46 39.66 -1.84
C GLY A 15 -15.24 40.54 -2.20
N ILE A 16 -14.16 39.91 -2.69
CA ILE A 16 -12.98 40.54 -3.24
C ILE A 16 -12.72 39.92 -4.61
N ASN A 17 -12.48 40.74 -5.63
CA ASN A 17 -12.22 40.29 -6.99
C ASN A 17 -10.82 39.65 -7.06
N PRO A 18 -10.69 38.30 -7.06
CA PRO A 18 -9.41 37.61 -6.87
C PRO A 18 -8.42 37.94 -7.99
N PHE A 19 -8.94 38.22 -9.19
CA PHE A 19 -8.12 38.68 -10.32
C PHE A 19 -7.34 39.95 -9.97
N LYS A 20 -7.99 40.95 -9.35
CA LYS A 20 -7.34 42.22 -9.02
C LYS A 20 -6.30 42.06 -7.93
N GLU A 21 -6.55 41.20 -6.95
CA GLU A 21 -5.58 40.89 -5.88
C GLU A 21 -4.32 40.23 -6.44
N TYR A 22 -4.47 39.16 -7.22
CA TYR A 22 -3.32 38.46 -7.80
C TYR A 22 -2.57 39.35 -8.80
N LEU A 23 -3.29 40.14 -9.59
CA LEU A 23 -2.68 41.10 -10.49
C LEU A 23 -1.88 42.16 -9.73
N HIS A 24 -2.41 42.67 -8.61
CA HIS A 24 -1.73 43.63 -7.77
C HIS A 24 -0.46 43.03 -7.16
N ASP A 25 -0.54 41.80 -6.63
CA ASP A 25 0.59 41.07 -6.05
C ASP A 25 1.72 40.86 -7.08
N LEU A 26 1.37 40.49 -8.31
CA LEU A 26 2.35 40.18 -9.36
C LEU A 26 2.99 41.41 -10.02
N THR A 27 2.22 42.48 -10.19
CA THR A 27 2.66 43.60 -11.04
C THR A 27 2.99 44.86 -10.26
N ALA A 28 2.55 44.96 -8.99
CA ALA A 28 2.47 46.23 -8.27
C ALA A 28 1.83 47.36 -9.09
N MET A 29 0.96 47.00 -10.06
CA MET A 29 0.36 47.88 -11.05
C MET A 29 1.35 48.69 -11.90
N LYS A 30 2.58 48.20 -12.07
CA LYS A 30 3.57 48.82 -12.97
C LYS A 30 3.24 48.50 -14.44
N PRO A 31 3.31 49.48 -15.35
CA PRO A 31 2.92 49.29 -16.75
C PRO A 31 3.78 48.25 -17.48
N GLU A 32 5.09 48.22 -17.22
CA GLU A 32 6.01 47.24 -17.81
C GLU A 32 5.68 45.81 -17.37
N SER A 33 5.37 45.62 -16.10
CA SER A 33 4.97 44.32 -15.54
C SER A 33 3.65 43.83 -16.12
N ILE A 34 2.68 44.74 -16.33
CA ILE A 34 1.40 44.40 -16.97
C ILE A 34 1.62 43.97 -18.42
N GLN A 35 2.51 44.63 -19.16
CA GLN A 35 2.83 44.22 -20.54
C GLN A 35 3.50 42.85 -20.60
N ALA A 36 4.45 42.58 -19.72
CA ALA A 36 5.08 41.27 -19.60
C ALA A 36 4.05 40.17 -19.28
N LEU A 37 3.12 40.47 -18.38
CA LEU A 37 2.04 39.55 -18.01
C LEU A 37 1.06 39.30 -19.17
N CYS A 38 0.73 40.33 -19.95
CA CYS A 38 -0.09 40.19 -21.15
C CYS A 38 0.58 39.26 -22.17
N LYS A 39 1.90 39.39 -22.35
CA LYS A 39 2.69 38.52 -23.22
C LYS A 39 2.72 37.08 -22.72
N TRP A 40 2.87 36.88 -21.40
CA TRP A 40 2.88 35.55 -20.79
C TRP A 40 1.52 34.84 -20.90
N LEU A 41 0.43 35.57 -20.70
CA LEU A 41 -0.94 35.07 -20.83
C LEU A 41 -1.43 34.95 -22.28
N ASP A 42 -0.65 35.41 -23.26
CA ASP A 42 -1.01 35.51 -24.67
C ASP A 42 -2.34 36.28 -24.89
N ILE A 43 -2.47 37.44 -24.24
CA ILE A 43 -3.63 38.33 -24.39
C ILE A 43 -3.22 39.75 -24.76
N SER A 44 -4.10 40.45 -25.49
CA SER A 44 -3.87 41.86 -25.81
C SER A 44 -3.96 42.75 -24.58
N LEU A 45 -3.19 43.85 -24.56
CA LEU A 45 -3.25 44.86 -23.49
C LEU A 45 -4.66 45.46 -23.36
N LYS A 46 -5.38 45.63 -24.48
CA LYS A 46 -6.77 46.09 -24.49
C LYS A 46 -7.68 45.10 -23.74
N THR A 47 -7.50 43.81 -23.96
CA THR A 47 -8.25 42.76 -23.24
C THR A 47 -7.97 42.83 -21.73
N MET A 48 -6.69 42.96 -21.35
CA MET A 48 -6.29 43.11 -19.95
C MET A 48 -6.92 44.35 -19.30
N GLN A 49 -6.93 45.49 -19.99
CA GLN A 49 -7.58 46.72 -19.50
C GLN A 49 -9.07 46.52 -19.26
N ARG A 50 -9.78 45.80 -20.15
CA ARG A 50 -11.20 45.45 -19.97
C ARG A 50 -11.45 44.55 -18.76
N TYR A 51 -10.50 43.66 -18.45
CA TYR A 51 -10.54 42.85 -17.22
C TYR A 51 -10.34 43.70 -15.97
N ILE A 52 -9.38 44.64 -16.00
CA ILE A 52 -9.09 45.54 -14.88
C ILE A 52 -10.27 46.50 -14.62
N SER A 53 -10.86 47.06 -15.67
CA SER A 53 -12.00 47.98 -15.57
C SER A 53 -13.28 47.28 -15.13
N GLY A 54 -13.35 45.95 -15.24
CA GLY A 54 -14.56 45.18 -14.98
C GLY A 54 -15.58 45.22 -16.11
N GLU A 55 -15.21 45.75 -17.28
CA GLU A 55 -16.07 45.76 -18.48
C GLU A 55 -16.32 44.35 -19.01
N THR A 56 -15.38 43.43 -18.83
CA THR A 56 -15.50 42.03 -19.28
C THR A 56 -15.17 41.06 -18.16
N HIS A 57 -15.89 39.95 -18.11
CA HIS A 57 -15.61 38.85 -17.20
C HIS A 57 -14.25 38.20 -17.52
N VAL A 58 -13.42 38.04 -16.48
CA VAL A 58 -12.10 37.40 -16.62
C VAL A 58 -12.26 35.88 -16.72
N PRO A 59 -11.74 35.22 -17.77
CA PRO A 59 -11.72 33.77 -17.87
C PRO A 59 -11.08 33.13 -16.64
N ARG A 60 -11.70 32.06 -16.12
CA ARG A 60 -11.22 31.35 -14.93
C ARG A 60 -9.78 30.82 -15.09
N ALA A 61 -9.40 30.41 -16.30
CA ALA A 61 -8.05 29.97 -16.61
C ALA A 61 -7.00 31.07 -16.35
N ILE A 62 -7.32 32.32 -16.67
CA ILE A 62 -6.44 33.46 -16.40
C ILE A 62 -6.33 33.70 -14.90
N CYS A 63 -7.44 33.66 -14.16
CA CYS A 63 -7.41 33.77 -12.70
C CYS A 63 -6.56 32.67 -12.05
N TYR A 64 -6.65 31.43 -12.54
CA TYR A 64 -5.82 30.32 -12.06
C TYR A 64 -4.35 30.51 -12.38
N ALA A 65 -4.02 30.94 -13.59
CA ALA A 65 -2.64 31.22 -13.98
C ALA A 65 -2.02 32.28 -13.06
N LEU A 66 -2.74 33.38 -12.82
CA LEU A 66 -2.30 34.44 -11.90
C LEU A 66 -2.19 33.95 -10.46
N TYR A 67 -3.14 33.12 -10.01
CA TYR A 67 -3.11 32.53 -8.68
C TYR A 67 -1.83 31.71 -8.46
N HIS A 68 -1.47 30.82 -9.39
CA HIS A 68 -0.28 29.97 -9.25
C HIS A 68 1.03 30.78 -9.26
N GLU A 69 1.06 31.91 -9.96
CA GLU A 69 2.23 32.78 -9.94
C GLU A 69 2.29 33.70 -8.72
N SER A 70 1.15 34.02 -8.10
CA SER A 70 1.08 34.86 -6.91
C SER A 70 1.79 34.22 -5.71
N GLN A 71 2.12 35.04 -4.70
CA GLN A 71 2.67 34.54 -3.43
C GLN A 71 1.74 33.53 -2.76
N TRP A 72 0.43 33.72 -2.89
CA TRP A 72 -0.58 32.81 -2.35
C TRP A 72 -0.51 31.41 -2.96
N GLY A 73 -0.44 31.31 -4.29
CA GLY A 73 -0.31 30.03 -4.97
C GLY A 73 1.00 29.34 -4.64
N LYS A 74 2.10 30.10 -4.56
CA LYS A 74 3.41 29.58 -4.16
C LYS A 74 3.40 29.06 -2.73
N GLN A 75 2.81 29.79 -1.79
CA GLN A 75 2.66 29.35 -0.40
C GLN A 75 1.83 28.07 -0.30
N LEU A 76 0.71 27.98 -1.02
CA LEU A 76 -0.08 26.75 -1.05
C LEU A 76 0.77 25.56 -1.54
N ALA A 77 1.47 25.72 -2.67
CA ALA A 77 2.33 24.67 -3.21
C ALA A 77 3.41 24.23 -2.20
N TYR A 78 4.01 25.16 -1.46
CA TYR A 78 4.95 24.82 -0.39
C TYR A 78 4.30 24.05 0.76
N THR A 79 3.10 24.44 1.17
CA THR A 79 2.38 23.71 2.23
C THR A 79 1.98 22.31 1.79
N GLU A 80 1.54 22.12 0.55
CA GLU A 80 1.22 20.82 -0.03
C GLU A 80 2.47 19.94 -0.08
N ALA A 81 3.59 20.46 -0.61
CA ALA A 81 4.85 19.73 -0.65
C ALA A 81 5.37 19.35 0.75
N PHE A 82 5.20 20.22 1.75
CA PHE A 82 5.55 19.90 3.13
C PHE A 82 4.69 18.77 3.69
N ASN A 83 3.37 18.83 3.47
CA ASN A 83 2.44 17.81 3.92
C ASN A 83 2.73 16.46 3.26
N ASP A 84 2.94 16.45 1.94
CA ASP A 84 3.31 15.26 1.19
C ASP A 84 4.58 14.61 1.75
N ARG A 85 5.59 15.42 2.09
CA ARG A 85 6.82 14.94 2.70
C ARG A 85 6.57 14.30 4.07
N GLN A 86 5.68 14.86 4.89
CA GLN A 86 5.32 14.26 6.18
C GLN A 86 4.66 12.90 6.00
N ILE A 87 3.71 12.81 5.05
CA ILE A 87 3.02 11.55 4.74
C ILE A 87 4.02 10.49 4.26
N GLN A 88 4.92 10.86 3.34
CA GLN A 88 5.96 9.96 2.84
C GLN A 88 6.90 9.49 3.96
N PHE A 89 7.27 10.38 4.89
CA PHE A 89 8.11 10.03 6.03
C PHE A 89 7.43 9.01 6.95
N MET A 90 6.14 9.19 7.23
CA MET A 90 5.35 8.24 8.01
C MET A 90 5.30 6.87 7.33
N GLN A 91 5.02 6.83 6.02
CA GLN A 91 5.00 5.60 5.24
C GLN A 91 6.35 4.87 5.24
N ILE A 92 7.47 5.60 5.10
CA ILE A 92 8.81 5.01 5.16
C ILE A 92 9.06 4.37 6.52
N ASN A 93 8.66 5.02 7.61
CA ASN A 93 8.85 4.48 8.96
C ASN A 93 7.98 3.25 9.21
N GLU A 94 6.75 3.26 8.71
CA GLU A 94 5.86 2.10 8.75
C GLU A 94 6.48 0.91 8.00
N LEU A 95 6.95 1.13 6.76
CA LEU A 95 7.60 0.10 5.97
C LEU A 95 8.87 -0.44 6.65
N LYS A 96 9.69 0.42 7.25
CA LYS A 96 10.86 -0.03 8.03
C LYS A 96 10.47 -0.89 9.23
N SER A 97 9.37 -0.56 9.92
CA SER A 97 8.84 -1.37 11.02
C SER A 97 8.37 -2.74 10.52
N GLN A 98 7.62 -2.76 9.41
CA GLN A 98 7.17 -4.01 8.80
C GLN A 98 8.33 -4.90 8.37
N VAL A 99 9.37 -4.34 7.74
CA VAL A 99 10.58 -5.09 7.34
C VAL A 99 11.26 -5.70 8.57
N ARG A 100 11.46 -4.92 9.64
CA ARG A 100 12.06 -5.44 10.89
C ARG A 100 11.26 -6.59 11.47
N ASN A 101 9.93 -6.46 11.51
CA ASN A 101 9.06 -7.51 12.03
C ASN A 101 9.11 -8.79 11.17
N LEU A 102 9.20 -8.63 9.85
CA LEU A 102 9.35 -9.78 8.95
C LEU A 102 10.71 -10.45 9.12
N GLU A 103 11.78 -9.68 9.29
CA GLU A 103 13.13 -10.21 9.57
C GLU A 103 13.18 -10.99 10.90
N THR A 104 12.55 -10.47 11.95
CA THR A 104 12.47 -11.19 13.24
C THR A 104 11.67 -12.49 13.10
N ASN A 105 10.53 -12.45 12.43
CA ASN A 105 9.70 -13.64 12.20
C ASN A 105 10.45 -14.70 11.36
N LEU A 106 11.22 -14.28 10.36
CA LEU A 106 12.07 -15.18 9.58
C LEU A 106 13.20 -15.78 10.41
N ALA A 107 13.81 -15.02 11.32
CA ALA A 107 14.82 -15.54 12.23
C ALA A 107 14.23 -16.58 13.20
N ASP A 108 13.05 -16.31 13.76
CA ASP A 108 12.41 -17.21 14.71
C ASP A 108 11.90 -18.49 14.04
N THR A 109 11.31 -18.39 12.85
CA THR A 109 10.93 -19.59 12.07
C THR A 109 12.13 -20.44 11.67
N ARG A 110 13.27 -19.83 11.31
CA ARG A 110 14.53 -20.56 11.07
C ARG A 110 15.05 -21.28 12.30
N ARG A 111 14.97 -20.66 13.49
CA ARG A 111 15.34 -21.31 14.76
C ARG A 111 14.42 -22.49 15.06
N ALA A 112 13.11 -22.30 14.95
CA ALA A 112 12.12 -23.36 15.19
C ALA A 112 12.32 -24.55 14.24
N LEU A 113 12.63 -24.29 12.95
CA LEU A 113 12.98 -25.35 12.00
C LEU A 113 14.24 -26.11 12.41
N ALA A 114 15.31 -25.41 12.81
CA ALA A 114 16.54 -26.06 13.27
C ALA A 114 16.33 -26.90 14.54
N GLU A 115 15.45 -26.47 15.45
CA GLU A 115 15.07 -27.26 16.63
C GLU A 115 14.26 -28.50 16.24
N ALA A 116 13.29 -28.36 15.34
CA ALA A 116 12.52 -29.49 14.82
C ALA A 116 13.40 -30.52 14.10
N GLU A 117 14.39 -30.08 13.32
CA GLU A 117 15.40 -30.95 12.70
C GLU A 117 16.24 -31.69 13.74
N LYS A 118 16.65 -31.04 14.83
CA LYS A 118 17.34 -31.72 15.94
C LYS A 118 16.46 -32.74 16.64
N HIS A 119 15.19 -32.41 16.89
CA HIS A 119 14.25 -33.34 17.51
C HIS A 119 13.97 -34.57 16.63
N THR A 120 13.77 -34.37 15.32
CA THR A 120 13.60 -35.50 14.38
C THR A 120 14.85 -36.36 14.28
N ALA A 121 16.05 -35.75 14.25
CA ALA A 121 17.31 -36.49 14.29
C ALA A 121 17.45 -37.33 15.57
N ALA A 122 17.12 -36.76 16.74
CA ALA A 122 17.15 -37.48 18.02
C ALA A 122 16.13 -38.64 18.09
N ILE A 123 14.93 -38.48 17.52
CA ILE A 123 13.95 -39.57 17.43
C ILE A 123 14.46 -40.69 16.51
N SER A 124 15.06 -40.33 15.36
CA SER A 124 15.59 -41.31 14.42
C SER A 124 16.75 -42.13 15.00
N SER A 125 17.64 -41.51 15.77
CA SER A 125 18.74 -42.20 16.45
C SER A 125 18.24 -43.10 17.59
N ALA A 126 17.27 -42.66 18.38
CA ALA A 126 16.64 -43.47 19.41
C ALA A 126 15.92 -44.72 18.83
N SER A 127 15.28 -44.58 17.65
CA SER A 127 14.64 -45.72 16.98
C SER A 127 15.66 -46.76 16.47
N ASN A 128 16.83 -46.30 16.03
CA ASN A 128 17.91 -47.17 15.57
C ASN A 128 18.60 -47.90 16.73
N ASP A 129 18.76 -47.25 17.89
CA ASP A 129 19.37 -47.84 19.08
C ASP A 129 18.45 -48.90 19.73
N ALA A 130 17.13 -48.66 19.74
CA ALA A 130 16.13 -49.65 20.15
C ALA A 130 16.15 -50.94 19.30
N THR A 131 16.68 -50.87 18.07
CA THR A 131 16.78 -52.02 17.16
C THR A 131 17.97 -52.93 17.48
N TYR A 132 19.03 -52.41 18.13
CA TYR A 132 20.21 -53.19 18.54
C TYR A 132 20.11 -53.79 19.96
N GLY A 133 19.11 -53.39 20.75
CA GLY A 133 18.84 -53.91 22.10
C GLY A 133 17.87 -55.10 22.19
N ILE A 134 17.20 -55.47 21.08
CA ILE A 134 16.33 -56.65 21.08
C ILE A 134 17.22 -57.90 21.03
N LYS A 135 17.55 -58.43 22.21
CA LYS A 135 17.94 -59.84 22.33
C LYS A 135 16.82 -60.64 21.69
N ARG A 136 17.07 -61.20 20.50
CA ARG A 136 16.18 -62.23 19.94
C ARG A 136 16.17 -63.35 20.97
N GLU A 137 15.08 -63.49 21.70
CA GLU A 137 14.87 -64.71 22.49
C GLU A 137 15.08 -65.90 21.54
N PRO A 138 15.89 -66.89 21.93
CA PRO A 138 16.01 -68.09 21.13
C PRO A 138 14.61 -68.70 21.03
N ARG A 139 14.05 -68.71 19.81
CA ARG A 139 12.87 -69.51 19.49
C ARG A 139 13.17 -70.94 19.95
N ASN A 140 12.55 -71.37 21.05
CA ASN A 140 12.54 -72.78 21.42
C ASN A 140 11.89 -73.55 20.26
N PRO A 141 12.61 -74.41 19.53
CA PRO A 141 11.97 -75.44 18.74
C PRO A 141 11.37 -76.42 19.76
N HIS A 142 10.16 -76.94 19.50
CA HIS A 142 9.41 -77.85 20.38
C HIS A 142 8.46 -77.18 21.39
N ALA A 143 7.44 -76.50 20.87
CA ALA A 143 6.12 -76.52 21.49
C ALA A 143 5.10 -76.99 20.44
N PHE A 144 5.20 -78.26 20.02
CA PHE A 144 4.12 -78.97 19.35
C PHE A 144 3.07 -79.33 20.40
N THR A 145 2.24 -78.36 20.80
CA THR A 145 1.02 -78.68 21.56
C THR A 145 -0.04 -79.14 20.55
N ALA A 146 -0.35 -80.42 20.65
CA ALA A 146 -1.26 -81.13 19.78
C ALA A 146 -2.67 -80.50 19.79
N PHE A 147 -3.04 -79.83 18.70
CA PHE A 147 -4.43 -79.56 18.38
C PHE A 147 -5.05 -80.86 17.86
N LYS A 148 -5.83 -81.55 18.71
CA LYS A 148 -6.67 -82.67 18.29
C LYS A 148 -7.73 -82.16 17.33
N LEU A 149 -7.55 -82.48 16.05
CA LEU A 149 -8.52 -82.30 14.98
C LEU A 149 -9.72 -83.24 15.23
N LYS A 150 -10.86 -82.72 15.69
CA LYS A 150 -12.15 -83.42 15.58
C LYS A 150 -12.80 -82.98 14.28
N ALA A 151 -12.59 -83.77 13.22
CA ALA A 151 -13.32 -83.65 11.97
C ALA A 151 -14.46 -84.67 11.96
N SER A 152 -15.71 -84.21 11.88
CA SER A 152 -16.86 -85.03 11.46
C SER A 152 -17.80 -84.18 10.61
N TYR A 153 -17.46 -84.14 9.32
CA TYR A 153 -18.31 -84.32 8.13
C TYR A 153 -19.80 -83.97 8.22
N ARG A 154 -20.24 -82.98 7.41
CA ARG A 154 -21.57 -82.99 6.78
C ARG A 154 -21.42 -82.65 5.30
N ARG A 155 -21.43 -83.69 4.47
CA ARG A 155 -21.53 -83.58 3.01
C ARG A 155 -22.96 -83.19 2.65
N HIS A 156 -23.07 -82.14 1.84
CA HIS A 156 -24.20 -81.92 0.94
C HIS A 156 -24.39 -83.14 0.04
N GLN A 157 -25.63 -83.62 -0.09
CA GLN A 157 -26.08 -84.30 -1.30
C GLN A 157 -26.91 -83.32 -2.13
N ARG A 158 -26.59 -83.28 -3.43
CA ARG A 158 -27.35 -82.60 -4.48
C ARG A 158 -28.56 -83.48 -4.86
N ARG A 159 -29.75 -82.90 -4.92
CA ARG A 159 -30.63 -82.80 -6.11
C ARG A 159 -31.95 -82.17 -5.70
#